data_AF-A0A3M8S756-F1
#
_entry.id   AF-A0A3M8S756-F1
#
_cell.length_a   1.000
_cell.length_b   1.000
_cell.length_c   1.000
_cell.angle_alpha   90.00
_cell.angle_beta   90.00
_cell.angle_gamma   90.00
#
_symmetry.space_group_name_H-M   'P 1'
#
loop_
_entity.id
_entity.type
_entity.pdbx_description
1 polymer ?
#
loop_
_entity_poly.entity_id
_entity_poly.type
_entity_poly.pdbx_seq_one_letter_code
_entity_poly.pdbx_strand_id
1 'polypeptide(L)'
;FYLAAAGFLHEAAEELAGLSADLLALQTRHSRLLKNNLRVSTEAWALVDPAGRSELGFWPLFIGKQRFMLIISGTPRLQNQAFVTLVQVLDQRYR
;
A
#
# COMPACT_ATOMS: atom_id res chain seq x y z
N PHE A 1 -2.90 -14.52 3.83
CA PHE A 1 -4.16 -14.01 3.24
C PHE A 1 -3.92 -12.72 2.44
N TYR A 2 -4.00 -12.78 1.11
CA TYR A 2 -3.92 -11.63 0.19
C TYR A 2 -4.97 -11.79 -0.93
N LEU A 3 -5.38 -10.69 -1.58
CA LEU A 3 -6.39 -10.76 -2.65
C LEU A 3 -5.81 -11.22 -3.99
N ALA A 4 -4.67 -10.67 -4.37
CA ALA A 4 -3.93 -11.00 -5.59
C ALA A 4 -2.44 -10.68 -5.41
N ALA A 5 -1.57 -11.35 -6.14
CA ALA A 5 -0.14 -11.08 -6.19
C ALA A 5 0.40 -11.30 -7.61
N ALA A 6 1.39 -10.50 -8.00
CA ALA A 6 2.13 -10.65 -9.25
C ALA A 6 3.60 -10.33 -8.99
N GLY A 7 4.52 -11.18 -9.46
CA GLY A 7 5.96 -11.02 -9.24
C GLY A 7 6.47 -11.42 -7.85
N PHE A 8 5.59 -11.83 -6.94
CA PHE A 8 5.95 -12.41 -5.64
C PHE A 8 5.52 -13.88 -5.57
N LEU A 9 6.34 -14.70 -4.91
CA LEU A 9 5.95 -16.06 -4.52
C LEU A 9 4.81 -15.99 -3.49
N HIS A 10 4.00 -17.05 -3.42
CA HIS A 10 2.86 -17.12 -2.50
C HIS A 10 3.26 -16.83 -1.04
N GLU A 11 4.29 -17.50 -0.54
CA GLU A 11 4.80 -17.32 0.82
C GLU A 11 5.22 -15.87 1.09
N ALA A 12 5.98 -15.28 0.16
CA ALA A 12 6.38 -13.88 0.27
C ALA A 12 5.16 -12.93 0.26
N ALA A 13 4.14 -13.20 -0.55
CA ALA A 13 2.92 -12.40 -0.58
C ALA A 13 2.11 -12.52 0.73
N GLU A 14 2.12 -13.70 1.38
CA GLU A 14 1.49 -13.87 2.70
C GLU A 14 2.22 -13.09 3.78
N GLU A 15 3.55 -13.18 3.83
CA GLU A 15 4.37 -12.43 4.79
C GLU A 15 4.22 -10.91 4.59
N LEU A 16 4.20 -10.45 3.34
CA LEU A 16 3.96 -9.06 2.99
C LEU A 16 2.57 -8.58 3.43
N ALA A 17 1.56 -9.43 3.37
CA ALA A 17 0.23 -9.12 3.88
C ALA A 17 0.26 -8.95 5.41
N GLY A 18 0.96 -9.84 6.13
CA GLY A 18 1.20 -9.71 7.58
C GLY A 18 1.88 -8.38 7.93
N LEU A 19 3.01 -8.10 7.29
CA LEU A 19 3.74 -6.84 7.46
C LEU A 19 2.87 -5.61 7.19
N SER A 20 2.01 -5.66 6.16
CA SER A 20 1.12 -4.54 5.86
C SER A 20 0.11 -4.25 6.97
N ALA A 21 -0.36 -5.28 7.68
CA ALA A 21 -1.25 -5.13 8.82
C ALA A 21 -0.52 -4.49 10.01
N ASP A 22 0.74 -4.87 10.24
CA ASP A 22 1.58 -4.25 11.27
C ASP A 22 1.85 -2.76 10.98
N LEU A 23 2.16 -2.42 9.73
CA LEU A 23 2.32 -1.03 9.31
C LEU A 23 1.03 -0.22 9.48
N LEU A 24 -0.12 -0.80 9.19
CA LEU A 24 -1.41 -0.15 9.41
C LEU A 24 -1.68 0.08 10.89
N ALA A 25 -1.37 -0.89 11.75
CA ALA A 25 -1.49 -0.76 13.19
C ALA A 25 -0.54 0.33 13.72
N LEU A 26 0.70 0.38 13.23
CA LEU A 26 1.69 1.41 13.55
C LEU A 26 1.19 2.80 13.14
N GLN A 27 0.74 2.96 11.89
CA GLN A 27 0.18 4.21 11.36
C GLN A 27 -1.00 4.69 12.21
N THR A 28 -1.91 3.78 12.57
CA THR A 28 -3.10 4.10 13.37
C THR A 28 -2.71 4.57 14.76
N ARG A 29 -1.80 3.85 15.43
CA ARG A 29 -1.28 4.17 16.76
C ARG A 29 -0.60 5.54 16.81
N HIS A 30 0.10 5.94 15.74
CA HIS A 30 0.84 7.21 15.68
C HIS A 30 0.14 8.28 14.82
N SER A 31 -1.11 8.07 14.44
CA SER A 31 -1.85 8.96 13.52
C SER A 31 -1.90 10.41 13.98
N ARG A 32 -2.06 10.66 15.28
CA ARG A 32 -2.06 12.02 15.85
C ARG A 32 -0.73 12.74 15.64
N LEU A 33 0.38 12.06 15.90
CA LEU A 33 1.72 12.60 15.69
C LEU A 33 1.94 12.94 14.21
N LEU A 34 1.65 11.98 13.34
CA LEU A 34 1.89 12.12 11.90
C LEU A 34 1.01 13.21 11.28
N LYS A 35 -0.30 13.17 11.52
CA LYS A 35 -1.27 14.09 10.89
C LYS A 35 -1.27 15.49 11.51
N ASN A 36 -1.24 15.60 12.83
CA ASN A 36 -1.47 16.90 13.48
C ASN A 36 -0.15 17.64 13.76
N ASN A 37 0.86 16.93 14.26
CA ASN A 37 2.10 17.56 14.67
C ASN A 37 3.05 17.73 13.48
N LEU A 38 3.21 16.68 12.67
CA LEU A 38 4.14 16.68 11.53
C LEU A 38 3.47 17.04 10.19
N ARG A 39 2.13 17.13 10.15
CA ARG A 39 1.35 17.45 8.94
C ARG A 39 1.63 16.51 7.77
N VAL A 40 1.97 15.26 8.07
CA VAL A 40 2.12 14.19 7.07
C VAL A 40 0.74 13.68 6.71
N SER A 41 0.32 13.94 5.47
CA SER A 41 -1.01 13.56 4.97
C SER A 41 -1.06 12.17 4.37
N THR A 42 0.10 11.60 3.98
CA THR A 42 0.19 10.27 3.40
C THR A 42 0.06 9.19 4.47
N GLU A 43 -0.57 8.07 4.10
CA GLU A 43 -0.57 6.82 4.86
C GLU A 43 0.27 5.73 4.19
N ALA A 44 1.03 6.11 3.14
CA ALA A 44 1.94 5.21 2.45
C ALA A 44 3.27 5.10 3.20
N TRP A 45 3.84 3.90 3.19
CA TRP A 45 5.13 3.56 3.77
C TRP A 45 6.04 2.97 2.70
N ALA A 46 7.35 3.15 2.81
CA ALA A 46 8.30 2.55 1.88
C ALA A 46 9.65 2.27 2.53
N LEU A 47 10.27 1.16 2.09
CA LEU A 47 11.70 0.96 2.16
C LEU A 47 12.31 1.68 0.97
N VAL A 48 13.31 2.51 1.23
CA VAL A 48 13.94 3.38 0.25
C VAL A 48 15.45 3.15 0.21
N ASP A 49 16.02 3.21 -0.99
CA ASP A 49 17.47 3.20 -1.18
C ASP A 49 18.09 4.54 -0.66
N PRO A 50 19.43 4.64 -0.57
CA PRO A 50 20.08 5.88 -0.13
C PRO A 50 19.81 7.11 -1.02
N ALA A 51 19.34 6.91 -2.25
CA ALA A 51 18.92 7.98 -3.16
C ALA A 51 17.45 8.38 -2.98
N GLY A 52 16.72 7.73 -2.05
CA GLY A 52 15.32 7.99 -1.76
C GLY A 52 14.33 7.29 -2.71
N ARG A 53 14.80 6.37 -3.55
CA ARG A 53 13.92 5.61 -4.46
C ARG A 53 13.32 4.43 -3.71
N SER A 54 12.03 4.19 -3.91
CA SER A 54 11.35 3.05 -3.29
C SER A 54 11.90 1.73 -3.84
N GLU A 55 12.34 0.86 -2.93
CA GLU A 55 12.67 -0.54 -3.19
C GLU A 55 11.45 -1.44 -2.94
N LEU A 56 10.66 -1.10 -1.92
CA LEU A 56 9.39 -1.73 -1.61
C LEU A 56 8.48 -0.70 -0.95
N GLY A 57 7.26 -0.52 -1.47
CA GLY A 57 6.31 0.41 -0.87
C GLY A 57 4.92 -0.18 -0.66
N PHE A 58 4.18 0.48 0.22
CA PHE A 58 2.88 0.10 0.75
C PHE A 58 1.95 1.31 0.62
N TRP A 59 0.98 1.22 -0.29
CA TRP A 59 0.02 2.30 -0.58
C TRP A 59 -1.40 1.86 -0.19
N PRO A 60 -2.02 2.49 0.82
CA PRO A 60 -3.42 2.26 1.10
C PRO A 60 -4.31 2.68 -0.07
N LEU A 61 -5.23 1.80 -0.46
CA LEU A 61 -6.28 2.09 -1.45
C LEU A 61 -7.64 2.01 -0.77
N PHE A 62 -8.43 3.05 -0.92
CA PHE A 62 -9.78 3.13 -0.36
C PHE A 62 -10.79 2.96 -1.50
N ILE A 63 -11.53 1.85 -1.48
CA ILE A 63 -12.55 1.52 -2.49
C ILE A 63 -13.87 1.32 -1.75
N GLY A 64 -14.79 2.29 -1.90
CA GLY A 64 -16.02 2.31 -1.10
C GLY A 64 -15.71 2.32 0.41
N LYS A 65 -16.20 1.30 1.13
CA LYS A 65 -15.90 1.10 2.56
C LYS A 65 -14.68 0.20 2.82
N GLN A 66 -14.11 -0.39 1.77
CA GLN A 66 -13.00 -1.32 1.88
C GLN A 66 -11.67 -0.58 1.82
N ARG A 67 -10.74 -1.01 2.66
CA ARG A 67 -9.35 -0.55 2.66
C ARG A 67 -8.45 -1.70 2.22
N PHE A 68 -7.79 -1.53 1.09
CA PHE A 68 -6.78 -2.44 0.58
C PHE A 68 -5.37 -1.87 0.82
N MET A 69 -4.36 -2.73 0.77
CA MET A 69 -2.96 -2.32 0.67
C MET A 69 -2.42 -2.77 -0.69
N LEU A 70 -1.94 -1.81 -1.49
CA LEU A 70 -1.17 -2.09 -2.70
C LEU A 70 0.32 -2.13 -2.34
N ILE A 71 0.99 -3.23 -2.66
CA ILE A 71 2.41 -3.42 -2.40
C ILE A 71 3.14 -3.50 -3.74
N ILE A 72 4.15 -2.65 -3.95
CA ILE A 72 4.93 -2.59 -5.19
C ILE A 72 6.41 -2.66 -4.83
N SER A 73 7.13 -3.57 -5.49
CA SER A 73 8.59 -3.57 -5.51
C SER A 73 9.10 -2.59 -6.56
N GLY A 74 10.11 -1.80 -6.19
CA GLY A 74 10.69 -0.75 -7.01
C GLY A 74 9.84 0.52 -7.07
N THR A 75 10.15 1.37 -8.06
CA THR A 75 9.48 2.66 -8.22
C THR A 75 8.04 2.47 -8.70
N PRO A 76 7.04 2.97 -7.95
CA PRO A 76 5.63 2.78 -8.30
C PRO A 76 5.26 3.60 -9.54
N ARG A 77 4.59 2.96 -10.50
CA ARG A 77 4.08 3.60 -11.74
C ARG A 77 2.56 3.81 -11.67
N LEU A 78 2.08 4.52 -10.66
CA LEU A 78 0.65 4.72 -10.38
C LEU A 78 -0.06 5.62 -11.42
N GLN A 79 0.69 6.29 -12.28
CA GLN A 79 0.17 7.07 -13.40
C GLN A 79 -0.13 6.23 -14.66
N ASN A 80 0.17 4.93 -14.64
CA ASN A 80 -0.01 4.06 -15.80
C ASN A 80 -1.44 3.48 -15.87
N GLN A 81 -1.91 3.17 -17.09
CA GLN A 81 -3.21 2.56 -17.35
C GLN A 81 -3.43 1.27 -16.56
N ALA A 82 -2.39 0.47 -16.30
CA ALA A 82 -2.51 -0.73 -15.49
C ALA A 82 -3.03 -0.46 -14.06
N PHE A 83 -2.61 0.64 -13.44
CA PHE A 83 -3.12 1.04 -12.13
C PHE A 83 -4.57 1.50 -12.21
N VAL A 84 -4.92 2.27 -13.24
CA VAL A 84 -6.30 2.69 -13.50
C VAL A 84 -7.23 1.48 -13.65
N THR A 85 -6.83 0.50 -14.46
CA THR A 85 -7.60 -0.74 -14.66
C THR A 85 -7.74 -1.52 -13.36
N LEU A 86 -6.68 -1.63 -12.55
CA LEU A 86 -6.75 -2.28 -11.24
C LEU A 86 -7.81 -1.62 -10.34
N VAL A 87 -7.79 -0.29 -10.22
CA VAL A 87 -8.74 0.46 -9.40
C VAL A 87 -10.17 0.29 -9.93
N GLN A 88 -10.37 0.31 -11.25
CA GLN A 88 -11.70 0.08 -11.85
C GLN A 88 -12.27 -1.30 -11.53
N VAL A 89 -11.45 -2.36 -11.62
CA VAL A 89 -11.89 -3.72 -11.29
C VAL A 89 -12.24 -3.86 -9.81
N LEU A 90 -11.47 -3.22 -8.92
CA LEU A 90 -11.80 -3.19 -7.49
C LEU A 90 -13.08 -2.40 -7.24
N ASP A 91 -13.25 -1.23 -7.85
CA ASP A 91 -14.45 -0.39 -7.69
C ASP A 91 -15.70 -1.12 -8.15
N GLN A 92 -15.69 -1.75 -9.32
CA GLN A 92 -16.82 -2.56 -9.84
C GLN A 92 -17.23 -3.70 -8.91
N ARG A 93 -16.31 -4.24 -8.12
CA ARG A 93 -16.57 -5.39 -7.25
C ARG A 93 -16.98 -5.00 -5.82
N TYR A 94 -16.42 -3.92 -5.30
CA TYR A 94 -16.50 -3.57 -3.87
C TYR A 94 -17.28 -2.30 -3.57
N ARG A 95 -17.78 -1.62 -4.61
CA ARG A 95 -18.66 -0.46 -4.50
C ARG A 95 -20.04 -0.76 -5.07
#